data_AF-A0A9U8E2Y7-F1
#
_entry.id   AF-A0A9U8E2Y7-F1
#
_cell.length_a   1.000
_cell.length_b   1.000
_cell.length_c   1.000
_cell.angle_alpha   90.00
_cell.angle_beta   90.00
_cell.angle_gamma   90.00
#
_symmetry.space_group_name_H-M   'P 1'
#
loop_
_entity.id
_entity.type
_entity.pdbx_description
1 polymer ?
#
loop_
_entity_poly.entity_id
_entity_poly.type
_entity_poly.pdbx_seq_one_letter_code
_entity_poly.pdbx_strand_id
1 'polypeptide(L)'
;MSTASIRRRRKLEKENPETYAELLAKEREAAKKYRQEKKRHWEEGTHSQAEIEEYNAQKEKRRQQKRDYYLKSKARRSRQTKNSAGVNPHTKNSEQAKKRPKDMSPNEYREYRRSQKRAQLAALSHQKKTAIRLKNRERMRKVREATKLAKIDSTPAEPSDRVGRLKQSVYNLNHKFRAKTKKLAMSPMEYAQTALNLLNPRTPEKKQAIRELQRKHPCRFLFNTQESDDLDVEGELGIQLQDSLLEVPEAEEEISKPAHNMVQLFYIRDDVSQKLPHAHYSTKHGAARVMVQTIKSAHQLYKKEHPSLPVSLTLFQTLRPKNVRLLGSVPIDSCFCVCCANVGLMINALNKHLGSSGQLPNETEMLRFLTCPTGKDWPDIKCIDGACVECANRMRPFQIFCRDIYTTQGVRWKRWEKSEAGKLEPMEKEGSIRDLLTDLQIALEEPTKGTSFLQHLFTAFWQYRQFKICRSNPKESTTSRSGILTTQRHAQASTEFPTIKDMSTPPT
;
A
#
# COMPACT_ATOMS: atom_id res chain seq x y z
N MET A 1 -13.57 36.14 -24.97
CA MET A 1 -13.00 35.51 -26.19
C MET A 1 -14.12 35.27 -27.16
N SER A 2 -13.99 35.71 -28.42
CA SER A 2 -14.98 35.42 -29.45
C SER A 2 -15.02 33.92 -29.77
N THR A 3 -16.17 33.43 -30.22
CA THR A 3 -16.35 32.04 -30.67
C THR A 3 -15.39 31.68 -31.81
N ALA A 4 -15.06 32.65 -32.68
CA ALA A 4 -14.07 32.52 -33.74
C ALA A 4 -12.65 32.23 -33.22
N SER A 5 -12.23 32.87 -32.12
CA SER A 5 -10.93 32.65 -31.49
C SER A 5 -10.79 31.22 -30.94
N ILE A 6 -11.86 30.66 -30.36
CA ILE A 6 -11.87 29.29 -29.84
C ILE A 6 -11.76 28.27 -30.99
N ARG A 7 -12.49 28.48 -32.09
CA ARG A 7 -12.42 27.60 -33.27
C ARG A 7 -11.02 27.60 -33.89
N ARG A 8 -10.41 28.78 -34.06
CA ARG A 8 -9.03 28.91 -34.58
C ARG A 8 -8.02 28.18 -33.69
N ARG A 9 -8.12 28.30 -32.36
CA ARG A 9 -7.25 27.57 -31.42
C ARG A 9 -7.38 26.05 -31.54
N ARG A 10 -8.61 25.53 -31.64
CA ARG A 10 -8.85 24.08 -31.81
C ARG A 10 -8.34 23.57 -33.16
N LYS A 11 -8.42 24.39 -34.20
CA LYS A 11 -7.87 24.05 -35.53
C LYS A 11 -6.34 24.00 -35.46
N LEU A 12 -5.71 25.00 -34.84
CA LEU A 12 -4.26 25.07 -34.65
C LEU A 12 -3.72 23.91 -33.80
N GLU A 13 -4.44 23.52 -32.75
CA GLU A 13 -4.11 22.37 -31.89
C GLU A 13 -4.06 21.05 -32.67
N LYS A 14 -4.92 20.89 -33.68
CA LYS A 14 -4.97 19.67 -34.50
C LYS A 14 -3.96 19.68 -35.65
N GLU A 15 -3.81 20.82 -36.31
CA GLU A 15 -2.97 20.94 -37.51
C GLU A 15 -1.49 21.08 -37.17
N ASN A 16 -1.16 21.83 -36.12
CA ASN A 16 0.23 22.15 -35.76
C ASN A 16 0.40 22.25 -34.23
N PRO A 17 0.51 21.12 -33.52
CA PRO A 17 0.52 21.08 -32.05
C PRO A 17 1.71 21.85 -31.43
N GLU A 18 2.85 21.93 -32.12
CA GLU A 18 4.03 22.68 -31.66
C GLU A 18 3.74 24.19 -31.64
N THR A 19 3.21 24.73 -32.74
CA THR A 19 2.81 26.15 -32.80
C THR A 19 1.72 26.51 -31.78
N TYR A 20 0.82 25.56 -31.49
CA TYR A 20 -0.19 25.73 -30.46
C TYR A 20 0.43 25.76 -29.05
N ALA A 21 1.42 24.90 -28.79
CA ALA A 21 2.15 24.89 -27.53
C ALA A 21 2.95 26.19 -27.31
N GLU A 22 3.62 26.70 -28.34
CA GLU A 22 4.32 27.99 -28.29
C GLU A 22 3.36 29.16 -28.04
N LEU A 23 2.21 29.18 -28.71
CA LEU A 23 1.17 30.18 -28.48
C LEU A 23 0.70 30.14 -27.02
N LEU A 24 0.46 28.95 -26.46
CA LEU A 24 0.09 28.81 -25.05
C LEU A 24 1.22 29.26 -24.11
N ALA A 25 2.49 29.01 -24.45
CA ALA A 25 3.63 29.46 -23.67
C ALA A 25 3.70 30.99 -23.64
N LYS A 26 3.61 31.65 -24.81
CA LYS A 26 3.56 33.12 -24.94
C LYS A 26 2.40 33.73 -24.15
N GLU A 27 1.22 33.10 -24.18
CA GLU A 27 0.07 33.56 -23.38
C GLU A 27 0.28 33.41 -21.87
N ARG A 28 0.91 32.32 -21.43
CA ARG A 28 1.24 32.11 -20.01
C ARG A 28 2.26 33.13 -19.52
N GLU A 29 3.26 33.43 -20.33
CA GLU A 29 4.26 34.46 -20.04
C GLU A 29 3.65 35.85 -20.00
N ALA A 30 2.83 36.22 -20.99
CA ALA A 30 2.11 37.49 -20.99
C ALA A 30 1.19 37.63 -19.76
N ALA A 31 0.46 36.56 -19.40
CA ALA A 31 -0.37 36.55 -18.19
C ALA A 31 0.46 36.59 -16.89
N LYS A 32 1.69 36.07 -16.89
CA LYS A 32 2.62 36.17 -15.76
C LYS A 32 3.12 37.61 -15.62
N LYS A 33 3.59 38.21 -16.72
CA LYS A 33 4.04 39.62 -16.77
C LYS A 33 2.93 40.57 -16.31
N TYR A 34 1.71 40.44 -16.86
CA TYR A 34 0.55 41.24 -16.45
C TYR A 34 0.24 41.12 -14.95
N ARG A 35 0.33 39.91 -14.37
CA ARG A 35 0.09 39.71 -12.93
C ARG A 35 1.20 40.33 -12.08
N GLN A 36 2.45 40.25 -12.52
CA GLN A 36 3.59 40.85 -11.83
C GLN A 36 3.52 42.37 -11.88
N GLU A 37 3.23 42.95 -13.05
CA GLU A 37 3.05 44.38 -13.23
C GLU A 37 1.89 44.92 -12.41
N LYS A 38 0.74 44.25 -12.44
CA LYS A 38 -0.41 44.62 -11.59
C LYS A 38 -0.10 44.51 -10.09
N LYS A 39 0.70 43.52 -9.69
CA LYS A 39 1.15 43.36 -8.32
C LYS A 39 2.08 44.51 -7.93
N ARG A 40 3.07 44.81 -8.78
CA ARG A 40 4.04 45.89 -8.60
C ARG A 40 3.34 47.25 -8.51
N HIS A 41 2.43 47.55 -9.43
CA HIS A 41 1.60 48.76 -9.37
C HIS A 41 0.83 48.88 -8.05
N TRP A 42 0.38 47.76 -7.47
CA TRP A 42 -0.34 47.77 -6.19
C TRP A 42 0.58 47.90 -4.96
N GLU A 43 1.84 47.48 -5.08
CA GLU A 43 2.85 47.56 -4.01
C GLU A 43 3.57 48.91 -4.01
N GLU A 44 3.83 49.48 -5.19
CA GLU A 44 4.56 50.75 -5.38
C GLU A 44 3.61 51.97 -5.42
N GLY A 45 2.33 51.78 -5.74
CA GLY A 45 1.36 52.87 -5.80
C GLY A 45 0.88 53.32 -4.42
N THR A 46 0.93 54.63 -4.15
CA THR A 46 0.19 55.25 -3.04
C THR A 46 -1.29 55.25 -3.38
N HIS A 47 -1.98 54.16 -3.04
CA HIS A 47 -3.41 54.03 -3.25
C HIS A 47 -4.19 54.85 -2.23
N SER A 48 -5.21 55.58 -2.69
CA SER A 48 -6.13 56.24 -1.77
C SER A 48 -6.94 55.19 -1.01
N GLN A 49 -7.42 55.53 0.20
CA GLN A 49 -8.26 54.65 1.00
C GLN A 49 -9.50 54.16 0.21
N ALA A 50 -10.09 55.03 -0.61
CA ALA A 50 -11.23 54.70 -1.47
C ALA A 50 -10.89 53.64 -2.54
N GLU A 51 -9.70 53.71 -3.16
CA GLU A 51 -9.25 52.71 -4.13
C GLU A 51 -9.03 51.33 -3.48
N ILE A 52 -8.52 51.31 -2.24
CA ILE A 52 -8.33 50.07 -1.47
C ILE A 52 -9.69 49.43 -1.14
N GLU A 53 -10.66 50.24 -0.73
CA GLU A 53 -12.02 49.79 -0.43
C GLU A 53 -12.74 49.25 -1.67
N GLU A 54 -12.63 49.94 -2.82
CA GLU A 54 -13.20 49.48 -4.08
C GLU A 54 -12.57 48.15 -4.54
N TYR A 55 -11.24 48.03 -4.43
CA TYR A 55 -10.54 46.79 -4.76
C TYR A 55 -11.00 45.62 -3.87
N ASN A 56 -11.14 45.85 -2.56
CA ASN A 56 -11.63 44.85 -1.61
C ASN A 56 -13.09 44.46 -1.89
N ALA A 57 -13.96 45.43 -2.18
CA ALA A 57 -15.34 45.19 -2.57
C ALA A 57 -15.42 44.35 -3.85
N GLN A 58 -14.61 44.65 -4.86
CA GLN A 58 -14.55 43.87 -6.11
C GLN A 58 -14.04 42.44 -5.86
N LYS A 59 -13.07 42.26 -4.97
CA LYS A 59 -12.53 40.95 -4.58
C LYS A 59 -13.58 40.12 -3.83
N GLU A 60 -14.36 40.72 -2.95
CA GLU A 60 -15.44 40.05 -2.23
C GLU A 60 -16.61 39.67 -3.16
N LYS A 61 -16.99 40.54 -4.11
CA LYS A 61 -17.96 40.23 -5.16
C LYS A 61 -17.54 39.00 -5.98
N ARG A 62 -16.26 38.89 -6.36
CA ARG A 62 -15.71 37.70 -7.04
C ARG A 62 -15.74 36.44 -6.16
N ARG A 63 -15.49 36.56 -4.85
CA ARG A 63 -15.60 35.43 -3.90
C ARG A 63 -17.05 34.97 -3.78
N GLN A 64 -18.00 35.88 -3.68
CA GLN A 64 -19.42 35.57 -3.61
C GLN A 64 -19.90 34.84 -4.87
N GLN A 65 -19.56 35.35 -6.06
CA GLN A 65 -19.87 34.67 -7.33
C GLN A 65 -19.32 33.23 -7.39
N LYS A 66 -18.09 33.00 -6.89
CA LYS A 66 -17.51 31.65 -6.80
C LYS A 66 -18.28 30.75 -5.83
N ARG A 67 -18.71 31.28 -4.68
CA ARG A 67 -19.55 30.55 -3.70
C ARG A 67 -20.89 30.15 -4.35
N ASP A 68 -21.55 31.07 -5.03
CA ASP A 68 -22.84 30.85 -5.67
C ASP A 68 -22.72 29.82 -6.82
N TYR A 69 -21.69 29.94 -7.66
CA TYR A 69 -21.39 28.97 -8.71
C TYR A 69 -21.17 27.56 -8.14
N TYR A 70 -20.37 27.45 -7.07
CA TYR A 70 -20.13 26.17 -6.40
C TYR A 70 -21.41 25.56 -5.85
N LEU A 71 -22.26 26.35 -5.17
CA LEU A 71 -23.54 25.90 -4.64
C LEU A 71 -24.48 25.44 -5.76
N LYS A 72 -24.57 26.20 -6.86
CA LYS A 72 -25.37 25.84 -8.05
C LYS A 72 -24.89 24.54 -8.70
N SER A 73 -23.57 24.36 -8.84
CA SER A 73 -22.97 23.14 -9.37
C SER A 73 -23.23 21.93 -8.48
N LYS A 74 -23.09 22.09 -7.16
CA LYS A 74 -23.40 21.06 -6.16
C LYS A 74 -24.87 20.65 -6.19
N ALA A 75 -25.77 21.63 -6.29
CA ALA A 75 -27.21 21.38 -6.42
C ALA A 75 -27.54 20.57 -7.68
N ARG A 76 -26.97 20.94 -8.84
CA ARG A 76 -27.14 20.18 -10.11
C ARG A 76 -26.66 18.73 -9.98
N ARG A 77 -25.46 18.50 -9.44
CA ARG A 77 -24.93 17.15 -9.22
C ARG A 77 -25.79 16.33 -8.26
N SER A 78 -26.34 16.94 -7.22
CA SER A 78 -27.22 16.26 -6.27
C SER A 78 -28.57 15.84 -6.87
N ARG A 79 -29.08 16.59 -7.86
CA ARG A 79 -30.30 16.22 -8.61
C ARG A 79 -30.05 15.03 -9.54
N GLN A 80 -28.91 14.99 -10.24
CA GLN A 80 -28.53 13.83 -11.08
C GLN A 80 -28.40 12.52 -10.28
N THR A 81 -27.93 12.57 -9.03
CA THR A 81 -27.82 11.38 -8.18
C THR A 81 -29.15 10.90 -7.58
N LYS A 82 -30.17 11.77 -7.50
CA LYS A 82 -31.50 11.37 -7.02
C LYS A 82 -32.31 10.65 -8.08
N ASN A 83 -32.13 11.01 -9.35
CA ASN A 83 -32.85 10.38 -10.47
C ASN A 83 -32.27 9.01 -10.86
N SER A 84 -31.10 8.64 -10.35
CA SER A 84 -30.44 7.34 -10.62
C SER A 84 -30.56 6.34 -9.47
N ALA A 85 -31.08 6.74 -8.31
CA ALA A 85 -31.51 5.83 -7.28
C ALA A 85 -32.99 5.52 -7.53
N GLY A 86 -33.26 4.59 -8.45
CA GLY A 86 -34.58 4.00 -8.63
C GLY A 86 -35.07 3.47 -7.29
N VAL A 87 -35.95 4.24 -6.65
CA VAL A 87 -36.68 3.81 -5.47
C VAL A 87 -37.63 2.73 -5.97
N ASN A 88 -37.28 1.48 -5.69
CA ASN A 88 -38.13 0.33 -5.96
C ASN A 88 -39.41 0.49 -5.12
N PRO A 89 -40.61 0.69 -5.70
CA PRO A 89 -41.83 0.99 -4.94
C PRO A 89 -42.41 -0.21 -4.16
N HIS A 90 -41.77 -1.37 -4.21
CA HIS A 90 -42.33 -2.64 -3.71
C HIS A 90 -41.66 -3.18 -2.45
N THR A 91 -41.50 -2.36 -1.42
CA THR A 91 -41.51 -2.89 -0.05
C THR A 91 -42.87 -2.59 0.57
N LYS A 92 -43.83 -3.50 0.32
CA LYS A 92 -45.05 -3.64 1.13
C LYS A 92 -44.63 -3.99 2.57
N ASN A 93 -45.46 -3.58 3.53
CA ASN A 93 -45.45 -3.93 4.96
C ASN A 93 -44.86 -2.87 5.91
N SER A 94 -45.65 -1.84 6.19
CA SER A 94 -46.24 -1.63 7.52
C SER A 94 -47.21 -0.44 7.44
N GLU A 95 -48.49 -0.66 7.74
CA GLU A 95 -49.57 0.36 7.75
C GLU A 95 -49.41 1.45 8.83
N GLN A 96 -48.25 1.58 9.45
CA GLN A 96 -47.93 2.81 10.18
C GLN A 96 -47.68 3.92 9.17
N ALA A 97 -48.74 4.67 8.86
CA ALA A 97 -48.67 5.94 8.15
C ALA A 97 -47.50 6.74 8.75
N LYS A 98 -46.40 6.85 7.99
CA LYS A 98 -45.19 7.54 8.44
C LYS A 98 -45.58 9.00 8.64
N LYS A 99 -45.87 9.38 9.90
CA LYS A 99 -46.12 10.74 10.34
C LYS A 99 -45.13 11.65 9.63
N ARG A 100 -45.59 12.78 9.07
CA ARG A 100 -44.64 13.72 8.45
C ARG A 100 -43.68 14.18 9.55
N PRO A 101 -42.43 14.54 9.25
CA PRO A 101 -41.49 14.94 10.30
C PRO A 101 -41.94 16.13 11.17
N LYS A 102 -42.96 16.88 10.74
CA LYS A 102 -43.63 17.94 11.52
C LYS A 102 -44.60 17.41 12.57
N ASP A 103 -45.13 16.21 12.38
CA ASP A 103 -46.15 15.58 13.21
C ASP A 103 -45.54 14.49 14.12
N MET A 104 -44.22 14.30 14.06
CA MET A 104 -43.47 13.42 14.96
C MET A 104 -43.21 14.14 16.28
N SER A 105 -43.36 13.44 17.40
CA SER A 105 -42.84 13.91 18.68
C SER A 105 -41.31 14.10 18.63
N PRO A 106 -40.70 14.91 19.52
CA PRO A 106 -39.26 15.14 19.51
C PRO A 106 -38.41 13.86 19.58
N ASN A 107 -38.86 12.83 20.31
CA ASN A 107 -38.15 11.55 20.40
C ASN A 107 -38.31 10.72 19.12
N GLU A 108 -39.53 10.60 18.57
CA GLU A 108 -39.76 9.96 17.27
C GLU A 108 -38.94 10.63 16.15
N TYR A 109 -38.86 11.97 16.16
CA TYR A 109 -38.05 12.71 15.19
C TYR A 109 -36.55 12.41 15.32
N ARG A 110 -36.03 12.29 16.56
CA ARG A 110 -34.63 11.89 16.81
C ARG A 110 -34.35 10.49 16.27
N GLU A 111 -35.26 9.54 16.49
CA GLU A 111 -35.14 8.16 15.99
C GLU A 111 -35.24 8.09 14.47
N TYR A 112 -36.21 8.79 13.88
CA TYR A 112 -36.34 8.94 12.43
C TYR A 112 -35.06 9.49 11.80
N ARG A 113 -34.46 10.55 12.38
CA ARG A 113 -33.19 11.12 11.90
C ARG A 113 -32.02 10.15 12.08
N ARG A 114 -31.97 9.39 13.18
CA ARG A 114 -30.96 8.33 13.39
C ARG A 114 -31.11 7.22 12.33
N SER A 115 -32.33 6.79 12.06
CA SER A 115 -32.64 5.78 11.04
C SER A 115 -32.25 6.24 9.64
N GLN A 116 -32.67 7.45 9.24
CA GLN A 116 -32.26 8.08 7.97
C GLN A 116 -30.74 8.17 7.83
N LYS A 117 -30.04 8.57 8.90
CA LYS A 117 -28.57 8.64 8.89
C LYS A 117 -27.94 7.25 8.76
N ARG A 118 -28.50 6.22 9.42
CA ARG A 118 -28.04 4.82 9.27
C ARG A 118 -28.26 4.33 7.83
N ALA A 119 -29.42 4.57 7.23
CA ALA A 119 -29.73 4.20 5.85
C ALA A 119 -28.80 4.92 4.85
N GLN A 120 -28.59 6.23 5.01
CA GLN A 120 -27.64 6.99 4.20
C GLN A 120 -26.22 6.45 4.32
N LEU A 121 -25.75 6.16 5.54
CA LEU A 121 -24.43 5.56 5.75
C LEU A 121 -24.35 4.17 5.15
N ALA A 122 -25.40 3.35 5.23
CA ALA A 122 -25.47 2.01 4.66
C ALA A 122 -25.36 2.04 3.13
N ALA A 123 -26.01 3.01 2.48
CA ALA A 123 -25.98 3.20 1.02
C ALA A 123 -24.64 3.72 0.47
N LEU A 124 -23.72 4.20 1.32
CA LEU A 124 -22.40 4.63 0.86
C LEU A 124 -21.51 3.45 0.49
N SER A 125 -20.68 3.64 -0.53
CA SER A 125 -19.62 2.69 -0.87
C SER A 125 -18.65 2.47 0.30
N HIS A 126 -18.03 1.29 0.36
CA HIS A 126 -17.07 0.94 1.41
C HIS A 126 -15.96 1.99 1.58
N GLN A 127 -15.39 2.49 0.47
CA GLN A 127 -14.36 3.53 0.49
C GLN A 127 -14.85 4.84 1.15
N LYS A 128 -16.08 5.28 0.85
CA LYS A 128 -16.68 6.48 1.46
C LYS A 128 -16.95 6.28 2.96
N LYS A 129 -17.41 5.09 3.37
CA LYS A 129 -17.57 4.73 4.79
C LYS A 129 -16.24 4.84 5.54
N THR A 130 -15.16 4.31 4.96
CA THR A 130 -13.80 4.37 5.54
C THR A 130 -13.29 5.80 5.67
N ALA A 131 -13.49 6.64 4.65
CA ALA A 131 -13.10 8.05 4.71
C ALA A 131 -13.84 8.83 5.82
N ILE A 132 -15.13 8.57 6.02
CA ILE A 132 -15.91 9.18 7.11
C ILE A 132 -15.38 8.72 8.47
N ARG A 133 -15.07 7.43 8.64
CA ARG A 133 -14.50 6.89 9.88
C ARG A 133 -13.16 7.53 10.21
N LEU A 134 -12.28 7.71 9.22
CA LEU A 134 -10.98 8.37 9.39
C LEU A 134 -11.14 9.84 9.84
N LYS A 135 -12.00 10.61 9.16
CA LYS A 135 -12.28 12.00 9.56
C LYS A 135 -12.85 12.10 10.97
N ASN A 136 -13.74 11.18 11.36
CA ASN A 136 -14.31 11.18 12.70
C ASN A 136 -13.25 10.82 13.77
N ARG A 137 -12.37 9.85 13.49
CA ARG A 137 -11.23 9.54 14.37
C ARG A 137 -10.31 10.74 14.57
N GLU A 138 -10.01 11.48 13.50
CA GLU A 138 -9.20 12.69 13.58
C GLU A 138 -9.90 13.79 14.40
N ARG A 139 -11.19 14.02 14.17
CA ARG A 139 -11.98 14.97 14.96
C ARG A 139 -11.98 14.61 16.45
N MET A 140 -12.18 13.34 16.79
CA MET A 140 -12.15 12.88 18.18
C MET A 140 -10.75 12.96 18.80
N ARG A 141 -9.69 12.81 18.01
CA ARG A 141 -8.31 13.06 18.48
C ARG A 141 -8.13 14.53 18.86
N LYS A 142 -8.52 15.46 17.99
CA LYS A 142 -8.46 16.91 18.25
C LYS A 142 -9.27 17.31 19.48
N VAL A 143 -10.46 16.74 19.65
CA VAL A 143 -11.28 16.98 20.86
C VAL A 143 -10.54 16.50 22.11
N ARG A 144 -9.95 15.30 22.11
CA ARG A 144 -9.19 14.78 23.26
C ARG A 144 -7.94 15.62 23.56
N GLU A 145 -7.24 16.08 22.54
CA GLU A 145 -6.09 16.99 22.69
C GLU A 145 -6.53 18.33 23.29
N ALA A 146 -7.61 18.92 22.78
CA ALA A 146 -8.19 20.13 23.35
C ALA A 146 -8.66 19.93 24.81
N THR A 147 -9.29 18.81 25.14
CA THR A 147 -9.68 18.48 26.52
C THR A 147 -8.47 18.29 27.42
N LYS A 148 -7.36 17.73 26.91
CA LYS A 148 -6.11 17.61 27.67
C LYS A 148 -5.50 18.98 27.93
N LEU A 149 -5.44 19.85 26.92
CA LEU A 149 -4.95 21.22 27.06
C LEU A 149 -5.80 22.01 28.06
N ALA A 150 -7.13 21.99 27.91
CA ALA A 150 -8.04 22.63 28.85
C ALA A 150 -7.89 22.10 30.29
N LYS A 151 -7.53 20.82 30.46
CA LYS A 151 -7.25 20.25 31.79
C LYS A 151 -5.92 20.72 32.38
N ILE A 152 -4.91 20.95 31.52
CA ILE A 152 -3.63 21.55 31.94
C ILE A 152 -3.88 23.00 32.37
N ASP A 153 -4.65 23.75 31.58
CA ASP A 153 -4.92 25.17 31.83
C ASP A 153 -5.84 25.41 33.06
N SER A 154 -6.67 24.44 33.43
CA SER A 154 -7.58 24.53 34.58
C SER A 154 -7.03 24.00 35.90
N THR A 155 -5.80 23.49 35.93
CA THR A 155 -5.17 23.00 37.17
C THR A 155 -3.99 23.89 37.54
N PRO A 156 -4.14 24.86 38.48
CA PRO A 156 -2.99 25.52 39.08
C PRO A 156 -2.22 24.45 39.87
N ALA A 157 -1.04 24.08 39.37
CA ALA A 157 -0.22 23.05 39.98
C ALA A 157 0.52 23.66 41.17
N GLU A 158 0.00 23.46 42.39
CA GLU A 158 0.85 23.55 43.57
C GLU A 158 1.84 22.37 43.59
N PRO A 159 3.15 22.60 43.79
CA PRO A 159 4.19 21.58 43.63
C PRO A 159 4.13 20.39 44.61
N SER A 160 3.36 20.43 45.69
CA SER A 160 3.45 19.44 46.78
C SER A 160 2.69 18.12 46.53
N ASP A 161 1.81 18.08 45.53
CA ASP A 161 0.78 17.03 45.44
C ASP A 161 1.08 15.91 44.41
N ARG A 162 2.25 15.99 43.74
CA ARG A 162 2.66 15.05 42.68
C ARG A 162 3.11 13.69 43.23
N VAL A 163 3.66 13.66 44.44
CA VAL A 163 4.12 12.42 45.11
C VAL A 163 2.94 11.63 45.69
N GLY A 164 1.90 12.31 46.17
CA GLY A 164 0.68 11.68 46.69
C GLY A 164 -0.08 10.87 45.64
N ARG A 165 -0.25 11.42 44.42
CA ARG A 165 -0.97 10.74 43.32
C ARG A 165 -0.24 9.50 42.81
N LEU A 166 1.10 9.52 42.78
CA LEU A 166 1.89 8.35 42.38
C LEU A 166 1.74 7.21 43.40
N LYS A 167 1.86 7.50 44.70
CA LYS A 167 1.68 6.52 45.78
C LYS A 167 0.27 5.91 45.78
N GLN A 168 -0.76 6.72 45.52
CA GLN A 168 -2.14 6.24 45.48
C GLN A 168 -2.44 5.36 44.24
N SER A 169 -1.78 5.60 43.10
CA SER A 169 -1.93 4.74 41.92
C SER A 169 -1.28 3.36 42.10
N VAL A 170 -0.11 3.31 42.76
CA VAL A 170 0.59 2.05 43.05
C VAL A 170 -0.15 1.24 44.11
N TYR A 171 -0.68 1.89 45.15
CA TYR A 171 -1.51 1.24 46.17
C TYR A 171 -2.80 0.65 45.57
N ASN A 172 -3.48 1.39 44.68
CA ASN A 172 -4.70 0.91 44.01
C ASN A 172 -4.45 -0.24 43.03
N LEU A 173 -3.29 -0.28 42.36
CA LEU A 173 -2.88 -1.41 41.52
C LEU A 173 -2.59 -2.66 42.36
N ASN A 174 -1.86 -2.52 43.47
CA ASN A 174 -1.56 -3.62 44.37
C ASN A 174 -2.81 -4.18 45.07
N HIS A 175 -3.75 -3.33 45.48
CA HIS A 175 -4.99 -3.75 46.11
C HIS A 175 -5.87 -4.58 45.16
N LYS A 176 -6.01 -4.15 43.89
CA LYS A 176 -6.77 -4.89 42.86
C LYS A 176 -6.12 -6.23 42.50
N PHE A 177 -4.80 -6.32 42.55
CA PHE A 177 -4.08 -7.58 42.30
C PHE A 177 -4.19 -8.55 43.48
N ARG A 178 -4.06 -8.08 44.73
CA ARG A 178 -4.25 -8.91 45.93
C ARG A 178 -5.67 -9.48 46.04
N ALA A 179 -6.69 -8.69 45.71
CA ALA A 179 -8.08 -9.14 45.75
C ALA A 179 -8.39 -10.25 44.71
N LYS A 180 -7.72 -10.24 43.56
CA LYS A 180 -7.89 -11.27 42.53
C LYS A 180 -7.11 -12.55 42.83
N THR A 181 -5.96 -12.44 43.50
CA THR A 181 -5.08 -13.57 43.80
C THR A 181 -5.50 -14.34 45.06
N LYS A 182 -6.15 -13.69 46.05
CA LYS A 182 -6.76 -14.38 47.21
C LYS A 182 -7.81 -15.44 46.82
N LYS A 183 -8.41 -15.35 45.63
CA LYS A 183 -9.41 -16.32 45.14
C LYS A 183 -8.80 -17.58 44.50
N LEU A 184 -7.49 -17.62 44.29
CA LEU A 184 -6.82 -18.70 43.54
C LEU A 184 -6.15 -19.76 44.45
N ALA A 185 -6.25 -19.66 45.78
CA ALA A 185 -5.75 -20.64 46.75
C ALA A 185 -4.37 -21.25 46.40
N MET A 186 -3.44 -20.44 45.89
CA MET A 186 -2.10 -20.91 45.54
C MET A 186 -1.20 -20.87 46.78
N SER A 187 -0.36 -21.89 46.94
CA SER A 187 0.66 -21.88 47.98
C SER A 187 1.65 -20.72 47.78
N PRO A 188 2.31 -20.21 48.83
CA PRO A 188 3.32 -19.15 48.70
C PRO A 188 4.42 -19.48 47.68
N MET A 189 4.77 -20.76 47.55
CA MET A 189 5.77 -21.23 46.59
C MET A 189 5.24 -21.21 45.15
N GLU A 190 4.00 -21.65 44.90
CA GLU A 190 3.37 -21.52 43.58
C GLU A 190 3.14 -20.06 43.20
N TYR A 191 2.86 -19.19 44.17
CA TYR A 191 2.79 -17.75 43.94
C TYR A 191 4.15 -17.19 43.52
N ALA A 192 5.24 -17.55 44.20
CA ALA A 192 6.59 -17.13 43.84
C ALA A 192 7.00 -17.67 42.46
N GLN A 193 6.68 -18.93 42.15
CA GLN A 193 6.93 -19.56 40.86
C GLN A 193 6.13 -18.87 39.74
N THR A 194 4.86 -18.57 40.00
CA THR A 194 3.98 -17.87 39.03
C THR A 194 4.41 -16.42 38.86
N ALA A 195 4.87 -15.75 39.91
CA ALA A 195 5.47 -14.42 39.84
C ALA A 195 6.77 -14.42 39.03
N LEU A 196 7.65 -15.41 39.22
CA LEU A 196 8.88 -15.61 38.42
C LEU A 196 8.57 -15.93 36.95
N ASN A 197 7.57 -16.76 36.69
CA ASN A 197 7.05 -17.02 35.34
C ASN A 197 6.34 -15.81 34.74
N LEU A 198 5.81 -14.90 35.57
CA LEU A 198 5.26 -13.62 35.16
C LEU A 198 6.35 -12.59 34.84
N LEU A 199 7.47 -12.62 35.53
CA LEU A 199 8.65 -11.78 35.27
C LEU A 199 9.40 -12.21 33.99
N ASN A 200 9.43 -13.51 33.67
CA ASN A 200 10.04 -14.00 32.43
C ASN A 200 9.06 -13.97 31.24
N PRO A 201 9.30 -13.19 30.18
CA PRO A 201 8.37 -13.08 29.06
C PRO A 201 8.58 -14.21 28.07
N ARG A 202 8.08 -15.41 28.37
CA ARG A 202 8.24 -16.58 27.48
C ARG A 202 7.30 -16.57 26.27
N THR A 203 6.11 -15.97 26.37
CA THR A 203 5.12 -15.95 25.28
C THR A 203 5.21 -14.70 24.39
N PRO A 204 4.90 -14.80 23.08
CA PRO A 204 4.98 -13.68 22.14
C PRO A 204 4.06 -12.51 22.51
N GLU A 205 2.85 -12.78 22.99
CA GLU A 205 1.89 -11.73 23.36
C GLU A 205 2.40 -10.92 24.56
N LYS A 206 3.13 -11.57 25.47
CA LYS A 206 3.67 -10.95 26.69
C LYS A 206 4.94 -10.17 26.40
N LYS A 207 5.81 -10.65 25.50
CA LYS A 207 6.91 -9.86 24.93
C LYS A 207 6.38 -8.60 24.22
N GLN A 208 5.26 -8.72 23.51
CA GLN A 208 4.61 -7.59 22.83
C GLN A 208 3.98 -6.61 23.82
N ALA A 209 3.31 -7.09 24.88
CA ALA A 209 2.74 -6.24 25.92
C ALA A 209 3.82 -5.46 26.70
N ILE A 210 4.96 -6.08 27.01
CA ILE A 210 6.10 -5.41 27.66
C ILE A 210 6.71 -4.35 26.75
N ARG A 211 6.90 -4.64 25.45
CA ARG A 211 7.35 -3.63 24.47
C ARG A 211 6.36 -2.47 24.35
N GLU A 212 5.06 -2.73 24.45
CA GLU A 212 4.03 -1.68 24.44
C GLU A 212 3.99 -0.86 25.73
N LEU A 213 4.27 -1.47 26.89
CA LEU A 213 4.41 -0.78 28.18
C LEU A 213 5.69 0.06 28.23
N GLN A 214 6.82 -0.48 27.79
CA GLN A 214 8.10 0.23 27.68
C GLN A 214 8.01 1.42 26.71
N ARG A 215 7.22 1.31 25.63
CA ARG A 215 6.93 2.44 24.72
C ARG A 215 6.09 3.55 25.35
N LYS A 216 5.36 3.26 26.43
CA LYS A 216 4.46 4.20 27.11
C LYS A 216 5.04 4.75 28.41
N HIS A 217 6.17 4.23 28.90
CA HIS A 217 6.77 4.67 30.15
C HIS A 217 7.66 5.92 29.94
N PRO A 218 7.53 6.97 30.78
CA PRO A 218 8.25 8.24 30.61
C PRO A 218 9.77 8.18 30.89
N CYS A 219 10.31 7.04 31.33
CA CYS A 219 11.72 6.86 31.75
C CYS A 219 12.52 5.98 30.77
N ARG A 220 12.20 6.07 29.47
CA ARG A 220 12.78 5.25 28.39
C ARG A 220 14.32 5.33 28.28
N PHE A 221 14.93 6.38 28.82
CA PHE A 221 16.36 6.64 28.66
C PHE A 221 17.26 5.83 29.60
N LEU A 222 16.72 5.29 30.71
CA LEU A 222 17.55 4.64 31.75
C LEU A 222 17.78 3.13 31.55
N PHE A 223 17.17 2.51 30.55
CA PHE A 223 17.28 1.05 30.32
C PHE A 223 18.00 0.69 29.01
N ASN A 224 18.73 1.64 28.43
CA ASN A 224 19.66 1.40 27.33
C ASN A 224 21.09 1.46 27.87
N THR A 225 21.48 0.45 28.64
CA THR A 225 22.90 0.13 28.82
C THR A 225 23.20 -1.09 27.98
N GLN A 226 24.08 -0.87 27.02
CA GLN A 226 24.72 -1.85 26.16
C GLN A 226 25.57 -2.75 27.06
N GLU A 227 25.33 -4.05 27.02
CA GLU A 227 26.30 -5.06 27.48
C GLU A 227 27.53 -4.94 26.57
N SER A 228 28.64 -4.48 27.14
CA SER A 228 29.99 -4.67 26.62
C SER A 228 30.68 -5.63 27.59
N ASP A 229 30.87 -6.87 27.16
CA ASP A 229 31.81 -7.80 27.78
C ASP A 229 33.14 -7.68 27.01
N ASP A 230 34.17 -7.23 27.74
CA ASP A 230 35.62 -7.14 27.45
C ASP A 230 36.10 -5.90 28.26
N LEU A 231 36.85 -5.95 29.36
CA LEU A 231 37.94 -6.84 29.76
C LEU A 231 38.16 -6.85 31.29
N ASP A 232 38.97 -7.83 31.67
CA ASP A 232 39.72 -8.03 32.90
C ASP A 232 40.34 -6.79 33.58
N VAL A 233 40.54 -7.01 34.88
CA VAL A 233 41.19 -6.19 35.90
C VAL A 233 42.68 -6.02 35.62
N GLU A 234 43.14 -4.77 35.57
CA GLU A 234 44.43 -4.23 36.08
C GLU A 234 44.37 -2.72 35.76
N GLY A 235 44.44 -1.79 36.69
CA GLY A 235 45.55 -1.54 37.61
C GLY A 235 46.02 -0.12 37.32
N GLU A 236 45.87 0.76 38.32
CA GLU A 236 46.61 2.02 38.50
C GLU A 236 46.71 2.99 37.30
N LEU A 237 46.08 4.16 37.44
CA LEU A 237 46.71 5.47 37.21
C LEU A 237 45.67 6.56 37.52
N GLY A 238 45.84 7.21 38.67
CA GLY A 238 45.02 8.33 39.09
C GLY A 238 45.15 9.50 38.12
N ILE A 239 44.05 9.87 37.48
CA ILE A 239 43.92 11.15 36.78
C ILE A 239 42.56 11.76 37.15
N GLN A 240 42.64 12.98 37.67
CA GLN A 240 41.54 13.83 38.09
C GLN A 240 40.51 14.04 36.98
N LEU A 241 39.24 13.80 37.30
CA LEU A 241 38.09 14.24 36.50
C LEU A 241 37.96 15.76 36.62
N GLN A 242 38.31 16.49 35.56
CA GLN A 242 37.82 17.84 35.34
C GLN A 242 36.46 17.79 34.64
N ASP A 243 35.48 18.41 35.29
CA ASP A 243 34.20 18.81 34.72
C ASP A 243 34.39 19.55 33.40
N SER A 244 33.88 18.97 32.32
CA SER A 244 33.59 19.71 31.09
C SER A 244 32.20 19.34 30.60
N LEU A 245 31.24 20.13 31.07
CA LEU A 245 29.93 20.34 30.46
C LEU A 245 30.12 20.72 28.98
N LEU A 246 29.88 19.77 28.08
CA LEU A 246 29.66 20.05 26.66
C LEU A 246 28.15 20.18 26.43
N GLU A 247 27.71 21.43 26.27
CA GLU A 247 26.44 21.79 25.66
C GLU A 247 26.33 21.09 24.29
N VAL A 248 25.30 20.27 24.13
CA VAL A 248 24.92 19.69 22.83
C VAL A 248 24.20 20.78 22.05
N PRO A 249 24.73 21.31 20.94
CA PRO A 249 24.02 22.32 20.15
C PRO A 249 22.83 21.66 19.45
N GLU A 250 21.65 22.23 19.61
CA GLU A 250 20.43 21.94 18.84
C GLU A 250 20.61 22.39 17.38
N ALA A 251 21.52 21.75 16.65
CA ALA A 251 21.63 21.85 15.21
C ALA A 251 21.09 20.55 14.59
N GLU A 252 19.76 20.37 14.63
CA GLU A 252 19.11 19.56 13.59
C GLU A 252 19.20 20.35 12.29
N GLU A 253 20.39 20.31 11.67
CA GLU A 253 20.66 20.86 10.37
C GLU A 253 19.58 20.39 9.39
N GLU A 254 18.97 21.35 8.70
CA GLU A 254 18.23 21.12 7.48
C GLU A 254 19.11 20.32 6.53
N ILE A 255 18.95 18.99 6.50
CA ILE A 255 19.55 18.13 5.47
C ILE A 255 19.26 18.83 4.14
N SER A 256 20.35 19.21 3.47
CA SER A 256 20.22 20.08 2.31
C SER A 256 19.23 19.46 1.32
N LYS A 257 18.26 20.24 0.86
CA LYS A 257 17.29 19.84 -0.18
C LYS A 257 17.93 19.06 -1.35
N PRO A 258 19.19 19.34 -1.76
CA PRO A 258 19.96 18.51 -2.69
C PRO A 258 20.07 17.02 -2.31
N ALA A 259 20.47 16.69 -1.08
CA ALA A 259 20.66 15.31 -0.64
C ALA A 259 19.35 14.52 -0.67
N HIS A 260 18.24 15.16 -0.29
CA HIS A 260 16.91 14.55 -0.37
C HIS A 260 16.50 14.19 -1.81
N ASN A 261 16.72 15.11 -2.76
CA ASN A 261 16.40 14.86 -4.16
C ASN A 261 17.24 13.73 -4.75
N MET A 262 18.53 13.66 -4.40
CA MET A 262 19.44 12.60 -4.87
C MET A 262 19.01 11.22 -4.39
N VAL A 263 18.66 11.06 -3.12
CA VAL A 263 18.15 9.78 -2.58
C VAL A 263 16.85 9.38 -3.28
N GLN A 264 15.92 10.31 -3.51
CA GLN A 264 14.67 10.01 -4.19
C GLN A 264 14.88 9.56 -5.65
N LEU A 265 15.77 10.23 -6.39
CA LEU A 265 16.12 9.85 -7.76
C LEU A 265 16.77 8.46 -7.81
N PHE A 266 17.65 8.17 -6.85
CA PHE A 266 18.29 6.86 -6.72
C PHE A 266 17.26 5.73 -6.58
N TYR A 267 16.24 5.90 -5.73
CA TYR A 267 15.16 4.91 -5.60
C TYR A 267 14.37 4.67 -6.88
N ILE A 268 14.31 5.64 -7.81
CA ILE A 268 13.51 5.56 -9.04
C ILE A 268 14.28 4.89 -10.19
N ARG A 269 15.59 4.63 -10.05
CA ARG A 269 16.35 3.91 -11.08
C ARG A 269 15.81 2.49 -11.28
N ASP A 270 15.90 1.99 -12.52
CA ASP A 270 15.33 0.70 -12.92
C ASP A 270 16.08 -0.51 -12.33
N ASP A 271 17.36 -0.35 -12.00
CA ASP A 271 18.19 -1.34 -11.29
C ASP A 271 17.85 -1.45 -9.79
N VAL A 272 17.42 -0.35 -9.17
CA VAL A 272 17.04 -0.30 -7.75
C VAL A 272 15.58 -0.70 -7.54
N SER A 273 14.68 -0.19 -8.37
CA SER A 273 13.26 -0.51 -8.30
C SER A 273 12.66 -0.69 -9.69
N GLN A 274 11.78 -1.67 -9.86
CA GLN A 274 11.09 -1.92 -11.12
C GLN A 274 9.70 -1.28 -11.08
N LYS A 275 9.33 -0.61 -12.17
CA LYS A 275 7.97 -0.06 -12.33
C LYS A 275 6.95 -1.21 -12.42
N LEU A 276 5.90 -1.16 -11.61
CA LEU A 276 4.81 -2.12 -11.69
C LEU A 276 4.01 -1.89 -12.98
N PRO A 277 3.62 -2.95 -13.69
CA PRO A 277 2.91 -2.82 -14.96
C PRO A 277 1.52 -2.19 -14.75
N HIS A 278 0.83 -2.50 -13.66
CA HIS A 278 -0.56 -2.11 -13.52
C HIS A 278 -0.76 -0.70 -12.94
N ALA A 279 -1.58 0.09 -13.65
CA ALA A 279 -1.89 1.47 -13.28
C ALA A 279 -2.62 1.59 -11.93
N HIS A 280 -3.36 0.57 -11.47
CA HIS A 280 -4.09 0.63 -10.19
C HIS A 280 -3.18 0.69 -8.97
N TYR A 281 -1.90 0.35 -9.11
CA TYR A 281 -0.92 0.54 -8.04
C TYR A 281 -0.37 1.97 -7.98
N SER A 282 -0.52 2.75 -9.07
CA SER A 282 -0.04 4.12 -9.14
C SER A 282 -0.62 4.99 -8.03
N THR A 283 0.22 5.87 -7.51
CA THR A 283 -0.17 6.81 -6.46
C THR A 283 -0.17 8.23 -7.00
N LYS A 284 -0.65 9.20 -6.21
CA LYS A 284 -0.50 10.63 -6.54
C LYS A 284 0.94 11.09 -6.72
N HIS A 285 1.91 10.26 -6.31
CA HIS A 285 3.35 10.50 -6.42
C HIS A 285 3.98 9.86 -7.66
N GLY A 286 3.18 9.29 -8.56
CA GLY A 286 3.64 8.65 -9.79
C GLY A 286 3.33 7.16 -9.86
N ALA A 287 3.87 6.52 -10.90
CA ALA A 287 3.74 5.08 -11.09
C ALA A 287 4.35 4.33 -9.90
N ALA A 288 3.68 3.26 -9.47
CA ALA A 288 4.20 2.43 -8.40
C ALA A 288 5.41 1.64 -8.87
N ARG A 289 6.39 1.54 -8.00
CA ARG A 289 7.63 0.78 -8.21
C ARG A 289 7.82 -0.19 -7.06
N VAL A 290 8.47 -1.31 -7.31
CA VAL A 290 8.85 -2.30 -6.30
C VAL A 290 10.36 -2.36 -6.25
N MET A 291 10.94 -2.21 -5.06
CA MET A 291 12.38 -2.40 -4.90
C MET A 291 12.76 -3.85 -5.22
N VAL A 292 13.69 -4.01 -6.14
CA VAL A 292 14.24 -5.31 -6.55
C VAL A 292 15.19 -5.84 -5.48
N GLN A 293 15.92 -4.93 -4.83
CA GLN A 293 16.88 -5.22 -3.77
C GLN A 293 16.39 -4.83 -2.37
N THR A 294 17.06 -5.33 -1.34
CA THR A 294 16.79 -4.94 0.06
C THR A 294 17.21 -3.49 0.31
N ILE A 295 16.59 -2.83 1.30
CA ILE A 295 16.98 -1.44 1.67
C ILE A 295 18.46 -1.35 2.03
N LYS A 296 19.00 -2.37 2.73
CA LYS A 296 20.42 -2.41 3.12
C LYS A 296 21.35 -2.48 1.90
N SER A 297 21.03 -3.34 0.93
CA SER A 297 21.77 -3.46 -0.33
C SER A 297 21.72 -2.15 -1.12
N ALA A 298 20.53 -1.58 -1.28
CA ALA A 298 20.35 -0.30 -1.97
C ALA A 298 21.12 0.84 -1.30
N HIS A 299 21.17 0.86 0.04
CA HIS A 299 21.92 1.86 0.80
C HIS A 299 23.44 1.71 0.64
N GLN A 300 23.95 0.47 0.63
CA GLN A 300 25.37 0.21 0.36
C GLN A 300 25.75 0.64 -1.07
N LEU A 301 24.89 0.36 -2.05
CA LEU A 301 25.08 0.78 -3.43
C LEU A 301 25.06 2.32 -3.55
N TYR A 302 24.12 2.97 -2.86
CA TYR A 302 24.06 4.44 -2.78
C TYR A 302 25.33 5.05 -2.17
N LYS A 303 25.82 4.50 -1.05
CA LYS A 303 27.07 4.96 -0.41
C LYS A 303 28.29 4.81 -1.33
N LYS A 304 28.33 3.75 -2.14
CA LYS A 304 29.41 3.50 -3.09
C LYS A 304 29.39 4.49 -4.25
N GLU A 305 28.20 4.84 -4.76
CA GLU A 305 28.05 5.77 -5.89
C GLU A 305 28.12 7.25 -5.48
N HIS A 306 27.73 7.57 -4.25
CA HIS A 306 27.68 8.95 -3.75
C HIS A 306 28.48 9.12 -2.44
N PRO A 307 29.80 8.88 -2.45
CA PRO A 307 30.62 8.97 -1.25
C PRO A 307 30.66 10.38 -0.63
N SER A 308 30.43 11.43 -1.43
CA SER A 308 30.40 12.83 -0.99
C SER A 308 29.15 13.22 -0.18
N LEU A 309 28.09 12.40 -0.20
CA LEU A 309 26.83 12.66 0.50
C LEU A 309 26.52 11.49 1.45
N PRO A 310 27.16 11.45 2.63
CA PRO A 310 26.93 10.37 3.58
C PRO A 310 25.51 10.46 4.15
N VAL A 311 24.67 9.51 3.76
CA VAL A 311 23.31 9.36 4.29
C VAL A 311 23.28 8.15 5.22
N SER A 312 22.70 8.30 6.42
CA SER A 312 22.49 7.17 7.34
C SER A 312 21.42 6.20 6.81
N LEU A 313 21.46 4.92 7.21
CA LEU A 313 20.48 3.93 6.72
C LEU A 313 19.05 4.32 7.09
N THR A 314 18.85 4.83 8.31
CA THR A 314 17.56 5.30 8.80
C THR A 314 17.02 6.44 7.95
N LEU A 315 17.87 7.43 7.63
CA LEU A 315 17.50 8.55 6.79
C LEU A 315 17.23 8.10 5.34
N PHE A 316 18.07 7.23 4.78
CA PHE A 316 17.85 6.65 3.46
C PHE A 316 16.48 5.94 3.36
N GLN A 317 16.08 5.24 4.43
CA GLN A 317 14.78 4.58 4.50
C GLN A 317 13.61 5.56 4.64
N THR A 318 13.75 6.66 5.40
CA THR A 318 12.68 7.66 5.57
C THR A 318 12.48 8.50 4.31
N LEU A 319 13.54 8.78 3.56
CA LEU A 319 13.49 9.52 2.30
C LEU A 319 12.95 8.69 1.12
N ARG A 320 12.60 7.41 1.33
CA ARG A 320 12.03 6.56 0.29
C ARG A 320 10.72 7.15 -0.26
N PRO A 321 10.61 7.35 -1.58
CA PRO A 321 9.37 7.80 -2.19
C PRO A 321 8.18 6.88 -1.87
N LYS A 322 7.00 7.45 -1.61
CA LYS A 322 5.80 6.68 -1.24
C LYS A 322 5.27 5.78 -2.37
N ASN A 323 5.64 6.06 -3.62
CA ASN A 323 5.34 5.22 -4.77
C ASN A 323 6.29 4.01 -4.89
N VAL A 324 7.39 3.97 -4.13
CA VAL A 324 8.34 2.85 -4.10
C VAL A 324 8.02 1.93 -2.92
N ARG A 325 7.57 0.71 -3.23
CA ARG A 325 7.16 -0.32 -2.28
C ARG A 325 8.29 -1.32 -2.06
N LEU A 326 8.28 -1.95 -0.89
CA LEU A 326 9.18 -3.07 -0.60
C LEU A 326 8.64 -4.34 -1.21
N LEU A 327 9.53 -5.25 -1.62
CA LEU A 327 9.15 -6.56 -2.15
C LEU A 327 8.18 -7.30 -1.23
N GLY A 328 8.42 -7.29 0.09
CA GLY A 328 7.54 -7.94 1.08
C GLY A 328 6.18 -7.26 1.31
N SER A 329 5.94 -6.07 0.75
CA SER A 329 4.65 -5.37 0.85
C SER A 329 3.76 -5.57 -0.39
N VAL A 330 4.33 -6.14 -1.45
CA VAL A 330 3.57 -6.65 -2.58
C VAL A 330 3.34 -8.13 -2.31
N PRO A 331 2.12 -8.67 -2.49
CA PRO A 331 1.94 -10.11 -2.49
C PRO A 331 2.90 -10.70 -3.53
N ILE A 332 3.97 -11.35 -3.08
CA ILE A 332 5.01 -11.95 -3.93
C ILE A 332 4.45 -13.19 -4.64
N ASP A 333 3.24 -13.58 -4.26
CA ASP A 333 2.49 -14.73 -4.74
C ASP A 333 2.01 -14.57 -6.19
N SER A 334 2.30 -13.45 -6.88
CA SER A 334 1.95 -13.24 -8.28
C SER A 334 3.18 -13.03 -9.15
N CYS A 335 3.27 -13.77 -10.26
CA CYS A 335 4.28 -13.54 -11.27
C CYS A 335 3.97 -12.25 -12.04
N PHE A 336 4.99 -11.44 -12.34
CA PHE A 336 4.84 -10.16 -13.06
C PHE A 336 5.36 -10.23 -14.49
N CYS A 337 5.50 -11.42 -15.07
CA CYS A 337 5.90 -11.56 -16.46
C CYS A 337 4.80 -11.03 -17.40
N VAL A 338 5.17 -10.73 -18.65
CA VAL A 338 4.24 -10.22 -19.67
C VAL A 338 3.08 -11.19 -19.90
N CYS A 339 3.34 -12.50 -19.89
CA CYS A 339 2.31 -13.51 -20.05
C CYS A 339 1.26 -13.45 -18.91
N CYS A 340 1.71 -13.57 -17.66
CA CYS A 340 0.88 -13.46 -16.46
C CYS A 340 0.05 -12.17 -16.44
N ALA A 341 0.70 -11.04 -16.73
CA ALA A 341 0.02 -9.75 -16.83
C ALA A 341 -1.08 -9.76 -17.92
N ASN A 342 -0.83 -10.37 -19.08
CA ASN A 342 -1.80 -10.46 -20.17
C ASN A 342 -2.98 -11.37 -19.83
N VAL A 343 -2.72 -12.56 -19.29
CA VAL A 343 -3.76 -13.47 -18.81
C VAL A 343 -4.64 -12.77 -17.76
N GLY A 344 -4.03 -12.08 -16.80
CA GLY A 344 -4.74 -11.29 -15.81
C GLY A 344 -5.59 -10.16 -16.42
N LEU A 345 -5.10 -9.46 -17.44
CA LEU A 345 -5.87 -8.41 -18.14
C LEU A 345 -7.09 -8.98 -18.88
N MET A 346 -6.94 -10.14 -19.53
CA MET A 346 -8.02 -10.81 -20.25
C MET A 346 -9.10 -11.38 -19.31
N ILE A 347 -8.68 -12.03 -18.21
CA ILE A 347 -9.61 -12.49 -17.15
C ILE A 347 -10.40 -11.30 -16.57
N ASN A 348 -9.72 -10.18 -16.30
CA ASN A 348 -10.37 -8.97 -15.81
C ASN A 348 -11.36 -8.36 -16.83
N ALA A 349 -11.09 -8.51 -18.13
CA ALA A 349 -12.04 -8.11 -19.16
C ALA A 349 -13.28 -9.03 -19.16
N LEU A 350 -13.08 -10.36 -19.13
CA LEU A 350 -14.17 -11.34 -19.03
C LEU A 350 -15.04 -11.11 -17.80
N ASN A 351 -14.43 -10.89 -16.63
CA ASN A 351 -15.15 -10.65 -15.37
C ASN A 351 -16.04 -9.40 -15.38
N LYS A 352 -15.77 -8.41 -16.25
CA LYS A 352 -16.67 -7.26 -16.42
C LYS A 352 -17.97 -7.63 -17.14
N HIS A 353 -17.92 -8.63 -18.01
CA HIS A 353 -19.06 -9.09 -18.80
C HIS A 353 -19.82 -10.24 -18.11
N LEU A 354 -19.15 -11.02 -17.25
CA LEU A 354 -19.80 -12.08 -16.47
C LEU A 354 -20.78 -11.54 -15.42
N GLY A 355 -20.60 -10.31 -14.93
CA GLY A 355 -21.58 -9.61 -14.10
C GLY A 355 -22.01 -10.42 -12.87
N SER A 356 -23.30 -10.77 -12.81
CA SER A 356 -23.90 -11.56 -11.71
C SER A 356 -23.71 -13.07 -11.86
N SER A 357 -23.36 -13.57 -13.04
CA SER A 357 -23.21 -15.01 -13.33
C SER A 357 -21.98 -15.62 -12.64
N GLY A 358 -21.07 -14.78 -12.14
CA GLY A 358 -19.93 -15.19 -11.33
C GLY A 358 -18.68 -14.38 -11.66
N GLN A 359 -17.57 -14.78 -11.05
CA GLN A 359 -16.25 -14.24 -11.34
C GLN A 359 -15.28 -15.39 -11.54
N LEU A 360 -14.50 -15.32 -12.63
CA LEU A 360 -13.34 -16.16 -12.82
C LEU A 360 -12.29 -15.83 -11.75
N PRO A 361 -11.54 -16.84 -11.27
CA PRO A 361 -10.48 -16.65 -10.29
C PRO A 361 -9.42 -15.66 -10.79
N ASN A 362 -8.64 -15.12 -9.86
CA ASN A 362 -7.47 -14.31 -10.25
C ASN A 362 -6.37 -15.19 -10.87
N GLU A 363 -5.35 -14.56 -11.46
CA GLU A 363 -4.20 -15.26 -12.04
C GLU A 363 -3.54 -16.24 -11.04
N THR A 364 -3.47 -15.88 -9.76
CA THR A 364 -2.85 -16.71 -8.72
C THR A 364 -3.61 -18.01 -8.44
N GLU A 365 -4.92 -18.00 -8.66
CA GLU A 365 -5.81 -19.15 -8.49
C GLU A 365 -6.04 -19.92 -9.80
N MET A 366 -5.54 -19.40 -10.95
CA MET A 366 -5.68 -20.06 -12.25
C MET A 366 -5.04 -21.44 -12.28
N LEU A 367 -3.91 -21.64 -11.59
CA LEU A 367 -3.28 -22.96 -11.53
C LEU A 367 -4.25 -24.01 -11.01
N ARG A 368 -4.97 -23.72 -9.91
CA ARG A 368 -5.97 -24.63 -9.33
C ARG A 368 -7.23 -24.74 -10.17
N PHE A 369 -7.62 -23.66 -10.84
CA PHE A 369 -8.81 -23.61 -11.69
C PHE A 369 -8.67 -24.48 -12.96
N LEU A 370 -7.45 -24.59 -13.49
CA LEU A 370 -7.17 -25.27 -14.76
C LEU A 370 -6.68 -26.72 -14.59
N THR A 371 -6.42 -27.16 -13.37
CA THR A 371 -5.99 -28.53 -13.05
C THR A 371 -7.08 -29.29 -12.31
N CYS A 372 -7.01 -30.62 -12.32
CA CYS A 372 -7.91 -31.44 -11.50
C CYS A 372 -7.77 -31.07 -10.00
N PRO A 373 -8.89 -31.05 -9.26
CA PRO A 373 -8.85 -30.83 -7.82
C PRO A 373 -8.08 -31.98 -7.17
N THR A 374 -7.02 -31.64 -6.43
CA THR A 374 -6.28 -32.60 -5.63
C THR A 374 -6.52 -32.29 -4.15
N GLY A 375 -6.59 -33.32 -3.31
CA GLY A 375 -6.57 -33.14 -1.84
C GLY A 375 -5.21 -32.69 -1.31
N LYS A 376 -4.26 -32.37 -2.19
CA LYS A 376 -2.88 -31.98 -1.90
C LYS A 376 -2.70 -30.48 -2.10
N ASP A 377 -1.61 -29.93 -1.58
CA ASP A 377 -1.24 -28.53 -1.79
C ASP A 377 -0.99 -28.17 -3.26
N TRP A 378 -0.56 -29.16 -4.06
CA TRP A 378 -0.10 -29.01 -5.44
C TRP A 378 -0.85 -29.94 -6.39
N PRO A 379 -1.18 -29.48 -7.61
CA PRO A 379 -1.72 -30.33 -8.66
C PRO A 379 -0.75 -31.44 -9.06
N ASP A 380 -1.29 -32.55 -9.58
CA ASP A 380 -0.46 -33.62 -10.11
C ASP A 380 0.30 -33.16 -11.37
N ILE A 381 1.53 -33.65 -11.53
CA ILE A 381 2.43 -33.26 -12.63
C ILE A 381 1.82 -33.51 -14.00
N LYS A 382 1.03 -34.58 -14.14
CA LYS A 382 0.29 -34.92 -15.37
C LYS A 382 -0.70 -33.82 -15.77
N CYS A 383 -1.33 -33.13 -14.80
CA CYS A 383 -2.21 -32.00 -15.09
C CYS A 383 -1.42 -30.77 -15.54
N ILE A 384 -0.27 -30.51 -14.91
CA ILE A 384 0.61 -29.39 -15.21
C ILE A 384 1.17 -29.51 -16.64
N ASP A 385 1.63 -30.71 -17.01
CA ASP A 385 2.17 -31.00 -18.34
C ASP A 385 1.10 -31.15 -19.43
N GLY A 386 -0.19 -31.18 -19.06
CA GLY A 386 -1.30 -31.37 -20.00
C GLY A 386 -1.49 -32.82 -20.46
N ALA A 387 -0.84 -33.79 -19.81
CA ALA A 387 -0.99 -35.22 -20.10
C ALA A 387 -2.22 -35.86 -19.41
N CYS A 388 -2.91 -35.14 -18.53
CA CYS A 388 -4.11 -35.64 -17.85
C CYS A 388 -5.33 -35.60 -18.78
N VAL A 389 -6.02 -36.73 -18.96
CA VAL A 389 -7.20 -36.87 -19.84
C VAL A 389 -8.38 -36.01 -19.36
N GLU A 390 -8.58 -35.89 -18.04
CA GLU A 390 -9.71 -35.14 -17.48
C GLU A 390 -9.63 -33.63 -17.72
N CYS A 391 -8.41 -33.07 -17.64
CA CYS A 391 -8.14 -31.65 -17.83
C CYS A 391 -7.31 -31.35 -19.08
N ALA A 392 -7.25 -32.27 -20.05
CA ALA A 392 -6.52 -32.10 -21.31
C ALA A 392 -7.03 -30.86 -22.07
N ASN A 393 -8.36 -30.68 -22.10
CA ASN A 393 -8.98 -29.47 -22.63
C ASN A 393 -8.96 -28.35 -21.58
N ARG A 394 -7.88 -27.57 -21.58
CA ARG A 394 -7.66 -26.43 -20.67
C ARG A 394 -8.70 -25.30 -20.84
N MET A 395 -9.36 -25.22 -22.00
CA MET A 395 -10.40 -24.23 -22.26
C MET A 395 -11.78 -24.65 -21.78
N ARG A 396 -11.98 -25.93 -21.43
CA ARG A 396 -13.27 -26.45 -20.97
C ARG A 396 -13.86 -25.65 -19.79
N PRO A 397 -13.09 -25.29 -18.73
CA PRO A 397 -13.63 -24.47 -17.64
C PRO A 397 -14.14 -23.10 -18.12
N PHE A 398 -13.41 -22.43 -19.01
CA PHE A 398 -13.83 -21.14 -19.56
C PHE A 398 -15.05 -21.28 -20.46
N GLN A 399 -15.12 -22.31 -21.31
CA GLN A 399 -16.27 -22.56 -22.17
C GLN A 399 -17.55 -22.83 -21.35
N ILE A 400 -17.43 -23.58 -20.25
CA ILE A 400 -18.54 -23.81 -19.32
C ILE A 400 -18.94 -22.50 -18.62
N PHE A 401 -17.96 -21.77 -18.06
CA PHE A 401 -18.23 -20.57 -17.27
C PHE A 401 -18.73 -19.39 -18.12
N CYS A 402 -18.28 -19.29 -19.37
CA CYS A 402 -18.63 -18.23 -20.30
C CYS A 402 -19.80 -18.61 -21.23
N ARG A 403 -20.45 -19.78 -21.04
CA ARG A 403 -21.53 -20.27 -21.91
C ARG A 403 -22.66 -19.25 -22.07
N ASP A 404 -23.01 -18.55 -21.00
CA ASP A 404 -24.15 -17.63 -20.98
C ASP A 404 -23.83 -16.26 -21.58
N ILE A 405 -22.55 -15.95 -21.77
CA ILE A 405 -22.08 -14.65 -22.27
C ILE A 405 -21.60 -14.72 -23.73
N TYR A 406 -21.86 -15.80 -24.47
CA TYR A 406 -21.59 -15.89 -25.93
C TYR A 406 -22.51 -14.97 -26.76
N THR A 407 -22.60 -13.71 -26.36
CA THR A 407 -23.27 -12.64 -27.08
C THR A 407 -22.31 -12.01 -28.08
N THR A 408 -22.86 -11.44 -29.15
CA THR A 408 -22.13 -10.62 -30.13
C THR A 408 -21.68 -9.25 -29.58
N GLN A 409 -21.70 -9.09 -28.25
CA GLN A 409 -21.34 -7.83 -27.62
C GLN A 409 -19.85 -7.56 -27.83
N GLY A 410 -19.54 -6.36 -28.35
CA GLY A 410 -18.18 -5.87 -28.44
C GLY A 410 -17.56 -5.70 -27.04
N VAL A 411 -16.39 -6.29 -26.86
CA VAL A 411 -15.56 -6.22 -25.67
C VAL A 411 -14.27 -5.50 -26.00
N ARG A 412 -13.77 -4.74 -25.03
CA ARG A 412 -12.48 -4.08 -25.12
C ARG A 412 -11.57 -4.57 -24.01
N TRP A 413 -10.39 -5.05 -24.37
CA TRP A 413 -9.39 -5.53 -23.44
C TRP A 413 -8.03 -4.94 -23.74
N LYS A 414 -7.12 -5.07 -22.77
CA LYS A 414 -5.75 -4.58 -22.90
C LYS A 414 -4.79 -5.76 -22.90
N ARG A 415 -3.71 -5.63 -23.67
CA ARG A 415 -2.62 -6.60 -23.72
C ARG A 415 -1.30 -5.85 -23.86
N TRP A 416 -0.28 -6.31 -23.14
CA TRP A 416 1.09 -5.87 -23.34
C TRP A 416 1.65 -6.53 -24.59
N GLU A 417 2.05 -5.69 -25.54
CA GLU A 417 2.70 -6.10 -26.79
C GLU A 417 3.97 -5.25 -26.98
N LYS A 418 4.93 -5.77 -27.75
CA LYS A 418 6.11 -4.99 -28.15
C LYS A 418 5.69 -4.07 -29.30
N SER A 419 5.88 -2.78 -29.15
CA SER A 419 5.71 -1.82 -30.24
C SER A 419 6.75 -2.05 -31.33
N GLU A 420 6.58 -1.42 -32.50
CA GLU A 420 7.57 -1.45 -33.59
C GLU A 420 8.96 -0.99 -33.13
N ALA A 421 9.02 -0.10 -32.14
CA ALA A 421 10.26 0.35 -31.51
C ALA A 421 10.87 -0.67 -30.50
N GLY A 422 10.30 -1.86 -30.39
CA GLY A 422 10.73 -2.92 -29.47
C GLY A 422 10.33 -2.71 -28.00
N LYS A 423 9.64 -1.61 -27.69
CA LYS A 423 9.25 -1.25 -26.32
C LYS A 423 7.93 -1.92 -25.95
N LEU A 424 7.84 -2.47 -24.74
CA LEU A 424 6.60 -3.06 -24.23
C LEU A 424 5.60 -1.95 -23.86
N GLU A 425 4.45 -1.96 -24.54
CA GLU A 425 3.38 -0.98 -24.33
C GLU A 425 2.02 -1.67 -24.21
N PRO A 426 1.09 -1.13 -23.40
CA PRO A 426 -0.25 -1.69 -23.26
C PRO A 426 -1.11 -1.26 -24.46
N MET A 427 -1.42 -2.21 -25.34
CA MET A 427 -2.29 -2.03 -26.49
C MET A 427 -3.75 -2.34 -26.11
N GLU A 428 -4.68 -1.53 -26.62
CA GLU A 428 -6.12 -1.76 -26.47
C GLU A 428 -6.64 -2.48 -27.71
N LYS A 429 -7.30 -3.63 -27.51
CA LYS A 429 -7.96 -4.42 -28.55
C LYS A 429 -9.47 -4.36 -28.36
N GLU A 430 -10.19 -4.36 -29.47
CA GLU A 430 -11.65 -4.40 -29.50
C GLU A 430 -12.08 -5.60 -30.37
N GLY A 431 -13.07 -6.36 -29.91
CA GLY A 431 -13.52 -7.56 -30.60
C GLY A 431 -14.71 -8.22 -29.89
N SER A 432 -15.12 -9.41 -30.32
CA SER A 432 -16.15 -10.19 -29.65
C SER A 432 -15.61 -10.94 -28.43
N ILE A 433 -16.51 -11.48 -27.59
CA ILE A 433 -16.12 -12.37 -26.48
C ILE A 433 -15.39 -13.61 -27.00
N ARG A 434 -15.74 -14.09 -28.21
CA ARG A 434 -15.05 -15.21 -28.86
C ARG A 434 -13.60 -14.85 -29.15
N ASP A 435 -13.33 -13.65 -29.67
CA ASP A 435 -11.97 -13.19 -29.98
C ASP A 435 -11.13 -13.07 -28.71
N LEU A 436 -11.70 -12.56 -27.62
CA LEU A 436 -11.05 -12.52 -26.31
C LEU A 436 -10.73 -13.93 -25.76
N LEU A 437 -11.64 -14.89 -25.93
CA LEU A 437 -11.41 -16.28 -25.51
C LEU A 437 -10.33 -16.97 -26.35
N THR A 438 -10.26 -16.68 -27.66
CA THR A 438 -9.19 -17.15 -28.54
C THR A 438 -7.84 -16.55 -28.13
N ASP A 439 -7.78 -15.24 -27.89
CA ASP A 439 -6.57 -14.56 -27.39
C ASP A 439 -6.11 -15.15 -26.04
N LEU A 440 -7.06 -15.47 -25.16
CA LEU A 440 -6.77 -16.11 -23.88
C LEU A 440 -6.24 -17.53 -24.07
N GLN A 441 -6.84 -18.33 -24.96
CA GLN A 441 -6.37 -19.68 -25.27
C GLN A 441 -4.92 -19.66 -25.76
N ILE A 442 -4.60 -18.79 -26.71
CA ILE A 442 -3.24 -18.62 -27.23
C ILE A 442 -2.27 -18.28 -26.09
N ALA A 443 -2.65 -17.38 -25.18
CA ALA A 443 -1.80 -17.01 -24.04
C ALA A 443 -1.61 -18.15 -23.02
N LEU A 444 -2.56 -19.09 -22.91
CA LEU A 444 -2.46 -20.25 -22.03
C LEU A 444 -1.60 -21.37 -22.63
N GLU A 445 -1.66 -21.55 -23.95
CA GLU A 445 -0.93 -22.58 -24.68
C GLU A 445 0.52 -22.17 -24.98
N GLU A 446 0.74 -20.91 -25.36
CA GLU A 446 2.04 -20.40 -25.82
C GLU A 446 2.50 -19.14 -25.06
N PRO A 447 2.66 -19.19 -23.72
CA PRO A 447 3.06 -18.03 -22.93
C PRO A 447 4.51 -17.57 -23.22
N THR A 448 5.41 -18.52 -23.51
CA THR A 448 6.85 -18.34 -23.74
C THR A 448 7.39 -19.53 -24.55
N LYS A 449 8.44 -19.33 -25.36
CA LYS A 449 9.04 -20.36 -26.22
C LYS A 449 9.34 -21.66 -25.43
N GLY A 450 8.45 -22.66 -25.55
CA GLY A 450 8.67 -24.01 -25.03
C GLY A 450 8.04 -24.37 -23.68
N THR A 451 7.23 -23.52 -23.05
CA THR A 451 6.52 -23.89 -21.80
C THR A 451 5.08 -23.45 -21.83
N SER A 452 4.15 -24.23 -21.27
CA SER A 452 2.75 -23.82 -21.11
C SER A 452 2.53 -22.87 -19.93
N PHE A 453 1.37 -22.18 -19.89
CA PHE A 453 1.09 -21.22 -18.82
C PHE A 453 1.01 -21.90 -17.44
N LEU A 454 0.51 -23.13 -17.40
CA LEU A 454 0.45 -23.93 -16.17
C LEU A 454 1.83 -24.29 -15.64
N GLN A 455 2.73 -24.74 -16.52
CA GLN A 455 4.11 -25.01 -16.15
C GLN A 455 4.80 -23.74 -15.65
N HIS A 456 4.53 -22.59 -16.28
CA HIS A 456 5.05 -21.30 -15.84
C HIS A 456 4.56 -20.94 -14.42
N LEU A 457 3.24 -20.97 -14.18
CA LEU A 457 2.66 -20.68 -12.86
C LEU A 457 3.16 -21.66 -11.79
N PHE A 458 3.17 -22.95 -12.11
CA PHE A 458 3.68 -23.99 -11.20
C PHE A 458 5.14 -23.72 -10.81
N THR A 459 6.00 -23.48 -11.80
CA THR A 459 7.42 -23.20 -11.57
C THR A 459 7.59 -21.95 -10.71
N ALA A 460 6.87 -20.86 -11.04
CA ALA A 460 6.93 -19.61 -10.29
C ALA A 460 6.51 -19.79 -8.82
N PHE A 461 5.37 -20.45 -8.57
CA PHE A 461 4.90 -20.68 -7.20
C PHE A 461 5.77 -21.67 -6.43
N TRP A 462 6.28 -22.70 -7.11
CA TRP A 462 7.19 -23.66 -6.49
C TRP A 462 8.49 -22.98 -6.08
N GLN A 463 9.13 -22.22 -6.98
CA GLN A 463 10.34 -21.45 -6.69
C GLN A 463 10.10 -20.47 -5.54
N TYR A 464 8.96 -19.79 -5.54
CA TYR A 464 8.61 -18.88 -4.45
C TYR A 464 8.48 -19.62 -3.11
N ARG A 465 7.83 -20.79 -3.08
CA ARG A 465 7.72 -21.62 -1.87
C ARG A 465 9.10 -22.07 -1.39
N GLN A 466 9.98 -22.50 -2.29
CA GLN A 466 11.37 -22.88 -1.93
C GLN A 466 12.13 -21.69 -1.35
N PHE A 467 12.04 -20.51 -1.99
CA PHE A 467 12.65 -19.30 -1.47
C PHE A 467 12.15 -18.95 -0.06
N LYS A 468 10.84 -19.10 0.19
CA LYS A 468 10.25 -18.87 1.51
C LYS A 468 10.81 -19.84 2.56
N ILE A 469 10.94 -21.13 2.23
CA ILE A 469 11.55 -22.14 3.11
C ILE A 469 13.00 -21.80 3.42
N CYS A 470 13.81 -21.51 2.40
CA CYS A 470 15.21 -21.11 2.57
C CYS A 470 15.37 -19.85 3.41
N ARG A 471 14.44 -18.89 3.28
CA ARG A 471 14.44 -17.65 4.05
C ARG A 471 14.02 -17.87 5.51
N SER A 472 13.09 -18.79 5.76
CA SER A 472 12.59 -19.11 7.11
C SER A 472 13.55 -20.00 7.91
N ASN A 473 14.45 -20.70 7.24
CA ASN A 473 15.53 -21.47 7.86
C ASN A 473 16.87 -20.73 7.67
N PRO A 474 17.13 -19.61 8.39
CA PRO A 474 18.48 -19.09 8.44
C PRO A 474 19.33 -20.20 9.05
N LYS A 475 20.25 -20.78 8.26
CA LYS A 475 21.26 -21.69 8.80
C LYS A 475 21.93 -20.94 9.95
N GLU A 476 21.77 -21.43 11.17
CA GLU A 476 22.66 -21.15 12.29
C GLU A 476 24.04 -21.66 11.88
N SER A 477 24.73 -20.87 11.05
CA SER A 477 26.10 -21.12 10.58
C SER A 477 27.04 -20.27 11.42
N THR A 478 26.88 -20.39 12.74
CA THR A 478 27.79 -19.85 13.73
C THR A 478 28.12 -20.94 14.73
N THR A 479 28.71 -22.04 14.27
CA THR A 479 29.64 -22.79 15.15
C THR A 479 30.62 -23.64 14.34
N SER A 480 31.89 -23.44 14.66
CA SER A 480 33.06 -24.30 14.42
C SER A 480 33.43 -24.65 12.97
N ARG A 481 34.31 -23.84 12.38
CA ARG A 481 35.35 -24.35 11.48
C ARG A 481 36.72 -23.80 11.88
N SER A 482 37.12 -24.09 13.11
CA SER A 482 38.52 -24.26 13.52
C SER A 482 38.63 -25.66 14.10
N GLY A 483 39.18 -26.62 13.35
CA GLY A 483 39.28 -27.99 13.83
C GLY A 483 39.53 -29.02 12.74
N ILE A 484 40.79 -29.08 12.29
CA ILE A 484 41.54 -30.33 12.03
C ILE A 484 41.18 -31.13 10.75
N LEU A 485 42.16 -31.13 9.84
CA LEU A 485 42.45 -32.21 8.90
C LEU A 485 42.54 -33.56 9.61
N THR A 486 41.84 -34.61 9.17
CA THR A 486 42.47 -35.90 8.80
C THR A 486 41.49 -36.86 8.10
N THR A 487 41.92 -37.38 6.95
CA THR A 487 41.66 -38.72 6.37
C THR A 487 40.29 -39.41 6.51
N GLN A 488 39.63 -39.66 5.38
CA GLN A 488 39.46 -41.04 4.86
C GLN A 488 38.98 -41.07 3.40
N ARG A 489 39.72 -41.83 2.59
CA ARG A 489 39.40 -42.28 1.22
C ARG A 489 38.49 -43.53 1.29
N HIS A 490 37.90 -43.86 0.13
CA HIS A 490 37.04 -45.00 -0.24
C HIS A 490 35.54 -44.74 -0.06
N ALA A 491 34.64 -45.04 -1.01
CA ALA A 491 34.73 -45.87 -2.21
C ALA A 491 33.90 -45.29 -3.37
N GLN A 492 34.41 -45.45 -4.58
CA GLN A 492 33.71 -45.27 -5.84
C GLN A 492 32.71 -46.42 -6.01
N ALA A 493 31.46 -46.08 -6.32
CA ALA A 493 30.49 -47.02 -6.89
C ALA A 493 30.13 -46.50 -8.29
N SER A 494 30.62 -47.24 -9.27
CA SER A 494 30.33 -47.20 -10.69
C SER A 494 28.85 -47.48 -10.96
N THR A 495 28.16 -46.54 -11.60
CA THR A 495 26.90 -46.82 -12.31
C THR A 495 27.17 -46.70 -13.80
N GLU A 496 27.17 -47.85 -14.45
CA GLU A 496 27.25 -48.05 -15.89
C GLU A 496 26.00 -47.48 -16.58
N PHE A 497 26.21 -46.73 -17.66
CA PHE A 497 25.16 -46.32 -18.59
C PHE A 497 25.00 -47.41 -19.67
N PRO A 498 23.79 -47.90 -19.95
CA PRO A 498 23.58 -48.80 -21.08
C PRO A 498 23.62 -48.03 -22.40
N THR A 499 24.49 -48.50 -23.29
CA THR A 499 24.68 -48.07 -24.67
C THR A 499 23.41 -48.36 -25.49
N ILE A 500 22.85 -47.33 -26.12
CA ILE A 500 21.76 -47.46 -27.10
C ILE A 500 22.37 -47.97 -28.41
N LYS A 501 22.06 -49.22 -28.77
CA LYS A 501 22.32 -49.80 -30.09
C LYS A 501 21.15 -49.50 -31.04
N ASP A 502 21.53 -49.01 -32.22
CA ASP A 502 20.97 -49.30 -33.55
C ASP A 502 19.44 -49.45 -33.67
N MET A 503 18.79 -48.41 -34.21
CA MET A 503 17.52 -48.56 -34.91
C MET A 503 17.70 -48.36 -36.41
N SER A 504 17.32 -49.42 -37.11
CA SER A 504 17.35 -49.70 -38.53
C SER A 504 16.48 -48.76 -39.35
N THR A 505 16.94 -48.51 -40.58
CA THR A 505 16.18 -47.91 -41.69
C THR A 505 14.97 -48.76 -42.11
N PRO A 506 13.87 -48.16 -42.58
CA PRO A 506 12.75 -48.88 -43.20
C PRO A 506 13.00 -49.16 -44.69
N PRO A 507 12.45 -50.26 -45.26
CA PRO A 507 12.48 -50.50 -46.69
C PRO A 507 11.35 -49.73 -47.41
N THR A 508 11.58 -49.55 -48.71
CA THR A 508 10.76 -48.91 -49.76
C THR A 508 9.33 -49.39 -49.88
#